data_AF-A0A9P8SHH7-F1
#
_entry.id   AF-A0A9P8SHH7-F1
#
_cell.length_a   1.000
_cell.length_b   1.000
_cell.length_c   1.000
_cell.angle_alpha   90.00
_cell.angle_beta   90.00
_cell.angle_gamma   90.00
#
_symmetry.space_group_name_H-M   'P 1'
#
loop_
_entity.id
_entity.type
_entity.pdbx_description
1 polymer ?
#
loop_
_entity_poly.entity_id
_entity_poly.type
_entity_poly.pdbx_seq_one_letter_code
_entity_poly.pdbx_strand_id
1 'polypeptide(L)'
;MRMVNPTMNWWFNHRDNVDPALSTKLLGRIIIGQVPDKITIAEVSTLFESVPLPGKDMDPQQSCVTWVMNAIQRLQRQGWVRDFELRYFKDFALSCADQWIGQPRSREPKVIEYNS
;
A
#
# COMPACT_ATOMS: atom_id res chain seq x y z
N MET A 1 14.74 -5.76 -9.76
CA MET A 1 15.26 -6.55 -8.62
C MET A 1 14.06 -7.02 -7.81
N ARG A 2 13.71 -8.31 -7.87
CA ARG A 2 12.64 -8.88 -7.03
C ARG A 2 13.12 -8.87 -5.58
N MET A 3 12.30 -8.36 -4.68
CA MET A 3 12.57 -8.46 -3.24
C MET A 3 12.37 -9.93 -2.86
N VAL A 4 13.46 -10.64 -2.58
CA VAL A 4 13.41 -12.01 -2.09
C VAL A 4 13.44 -11.92 -0.57
N ASN A 5 12.34 -12.26 0.10
CA ASN A 5 12.27 -12.44 1.55
C ASN A 5 12.20 -13.96 1.84
N PRO A 6 13.30 -14.70 1.67
CA PRO A 6 13.27 -16.16 1.72
C PRO A 6 12.94 -16.69 3.12
N THR A 7 13.21 -15.91 4.17
CA THR A 7 12.93 -16.28 5.55
C THR A 7 11.52 -15.90 6.01
N MET A 8 10.78 -15.15 5.18
CA MET A 8 9.46 -14.59 5.50
C MET A 8 9.47 -13.81 6.82
N ASN A 9 10.59 -13.18 7.15
CA ASN A 9 10.67 -12.28 8.30
C ASN A 9 10.10 -10.93 7.88
N TRP A 10 8.92 -10.60 8.37
CA TRP A 10 8.28 -9.31 8.14
C TRP A 10 8.46 -8.43 9.36
N TRP A 11 8.72 -7.15 9.13
CA TRP A 11 8.71 -6.12 10.17
C TRP A 11 8.01 -4.88 9.61
N PHE A 12 7.26 -4.19 10.46
CA PHE A 12 6.70 -2.90 10.12
C PHE A 12 7.82 -1.86 10.11
N ASN A 13 7.89 -1.05 9.05
CA ASN A 13 8.93 -0.05 8.89
C ASN A 13 8.31 1.29 8.49
N HIS A 14 8.14 2.16 9.47
CA HIS A 14 7.67 3.52 9.28
C HIS A 14 8.83 4.48 9.04
N ARG A 15 8.63 5.44 8.14
CA ARG A 15 9.60 6.50 7.86
C ARG A 15 8.87 7.83 7.72
N ASP A 16 9.22 8.76 8.58
CA ASP A 16 8.76 10.15 8.50
C ASP A 16 9.53 10.94 7.45
N ASN A 17 8.94 12.04 6.97
CA ASN A 17 9.58 13.01 6.09
C ASN A 17 10.16 12.41 4.80
N VAL A 18 9.52 11.37 4.26
CA VAL A 18 9.91 10.77 2.97
C VAL A 18 9.35 11.62 1.84
N ASP A 19 10.22 12.11 0.96
CA ASP A 19 9.82 12.63 -0.34
C ASP A 19 9.76 11.48 -1.37
N PRO A 20 8.57 11.08 -1.84
CA PRO A 20 8.44 10.00 -2.82
C PRO A 20 9.09 10.32 -4.17
N ALA A 21 9.27 11.61 -4.51
CA ALA A 21 9.90 12.02 -5.77
C ALA A 21 11.40 11.71 -5.82
N LEU A 22 12.05 11.55 -4.67
CA LEU A 22 13.47 11.17 -4.59
C LEU A 22 13.69 9.66 -4.77
N SER A 23 12.62 8.85 -4.81
CA SER A 23 12.75 7.40 -4.93
C SER A 23 13.00 6.95 -6.36
N THR A 24 14.19 6.39 -6.62
CA THR A 24 14.53 5.75 -7.90
C THR A 24 13.86 4.39 -8.14
N LYS A 25 13.14 3.88 -7.12
CA LYS A 25 12.50 2.55 -7.12
C LYS A 25 10.98 2.62 -7.14
N LEU A 26 10.37 3.77 -6.89
CA LEU A 26 8.92 3.93 -6.86
C LEU A 26 8.37 4.02 -8.29
N LEU A 27 7.39 3.16 -8.61
CA LEU A 27 6.78 3.13 -9.95
C LEU A 27 5.65 4.16 -10.09
N GLY A 28 4.90 4.37 -9.01
CA GLY A 28 3.78 5.31 -8.94
C GLY A 28 3.01 5.16 -7.64
N ARG A 29 1.96 5.95 -7.49
CA ARG A 29 1.12 6.08 -6.31
C ARG A 29 -0.35 6.07 -6.73
N ILE A 30 -1.16 5.36 -5.96
CA ILE A 30 -2.60 5.31 -6.15
C ILE A 30 -3.22 5.94 -4.90
N ILE A 31 -3.99 7.01 -5.09
CA ILE A 31 -4.75 7.66 -4.03
C ILE A 31 -6.06 6.90 -3.87
N ILE A 32 -6.30 6.36 -2.68
CA ILE A 32 -7.51 5.57 -2.36
C ILE A 32 -8.54 6.38 -1.55
N GLY A 33 -8.21 7.60 -1.15
CA GLY A 33 -9.07 8.46 -0.37
C GLY A 33 -8.26 9.53 0.37
N GLN A 34 -8.98 10.31 1.17
CA GLN A 34 -8.42 11.34 2.04
C GLN A 34 -8.87 11.06 3.47
N VAL A 35 -7.92 11.00 4.40
CA VAL A 35 -8.22 10.86 5.82
C VAL A 35 -8.91 12.13 6.32
N PRO A 36 -9.95 12.05 7.18
CA PRO A 36 -10.62 13.24 7.71
C PRO A 36 -9.66 14.19 8.45
N ASP A 37 -9.86 15.50 8.32
CA ASP A 37 -8.96 16.55 8.86
C ASP A 37 -8.67 16.44 10.37
N LYS A 38 -9.59 15.83 11.13
CA LYS A 38 -9.47 15.62 12.57
C LYS A 38 -8.50 14.50 12.96
N ILE A 39 -8.07 13.67 12.01
CA ILE A 39 -7.21 12.52 12.25
C ILE A 39 -5.76 12.93 12.04
N THR A 40 -4.95 12.63 13.04
CA THR A 40 -3.51 12.93 13.05
C THR A 40 -2.70 11.86 12.32
N ILE A 41 -1.50 12.21 11.89
CA ILE A 41 -0.54 11.24 11.35
C ILE A 41 -0.25 10.13 12.37
N ALA A 42 -0.17 10.45 13.66
CA ALA A 42 0.05 9.47 14.72
C ALA A 42 -1.07 8.43 14.82
N GLU A 43 -2.33 8.83 14.63
CA GLU A 43 -3.47 7.90 14.59
C GLU A 43 -3.41 6.98 13.37
N VAL A 44 -3.00 7.52 12.22
CA VAL A 44 -2.77 6.73 11.00
C VAL A 44 -1.64 5.72 11.20
N SER A 45 -0.53 6.13 11.78
CA SER A 45 0.60 5.23 12.09
C SER A 45 0.21 4.13 13.09
N THR A 46 -0.52 4.51 14.15
CA THR A 46 -1.04 3.55 15.14
C THR A 46 -1.96 2.51 14.49
N LEU A 47 -2.81 2.94 13.55
CA LEU A 47 -3.67 2.02 12.81
C LEU A 47 -2.84 1.03 11.98
N PHE A 48 -1.82 1.49 11.25
CA PHE A 48 -0.97 0.61 10.45
C PHE A 48 -0.13 -0.35 11.30
N GLU A 49 0.40 0.09 12.44
CA GLU A 49 1.10 -0.76 13.41
C GLU A 49 0.20 -1.87 13.97
N SER A 50 -1.10 -1.60 14.10
CA SER A 50 -2.07 -2.59 14.57
C SER A 50 -2.44 -3.67 13.53
N VAL A 51 -2.05 -3.50 12.26
CA VAL A 51 -2.34 -4.47 11.20
C VAL A 51 -1.39 -5.67 11.35
N PRO A 52 -1.92 -6.90 11.56
CA PRO A 52 -1.08 -8.07 11.71
C PRO A 52 -0.14 -8.25 10.52
N LEU A 53 1.16 -8.39 10.80
CA LEU A 53 2.16 -8.71 9.80
C LEU A 53 1.87 -10.08 9.17
N PRO A 54 2.28 -10.32 7.91
CA PRO A 54 2.11 -11.61 7.27
C PRO A 54 2.73 -12.74 8.09
N GLY A 55 1.94 -13.76 8.39
CA GLY A 55 2.40 -14.94 9.13
C GLY A 55 3.25 -15.88 8.27
N LYS A 56 4.17 -16.60 8.91
CA LYS A 56 4.87 -17.75 8.29
C LYS A 56 3.94 -18.96 8.23
N ASP A 57 4.13 -19.79 7.21
CA ASP A 57 3.44 -21.08 7.06
C ASP A 57 1.89 -21.00 7.07
N MET A 58 1.35 -19.84 6.67
CA MET A 58 -0.09 -19.63 6.52
C MET A 58 -0.61 -20.28 5.23
N ASP A 59 -1.84 -20.79 5.28
CA ASP A 59 -2.59 -21.25 4.11
C ASP A 59 -3.87 -20.40 3.94
N PRO A 60 -3.99 -19.57 2.89
CA PRO A 60 -3.00 -19.32 1.84
C PRO A 60 -1.80 -18.49 2.32
N GLN A 61 -0.67 -18.61 1.61
CA GLN A 61 0.55 -17.87 1.91
C GLN A 61 0.29 -16.36 1.93
N GLN A 62 0.71 -15.71 3.02
CA GLN A 62 0.57 -14.27 3.19
C GLN A 62 1.80 -13.51 2.70
N SER A 63 1.60 -12.28 2.25
CA SER A 63 2.66 -11.41 1.71
C SER A 63 2.43 -9.95 2.08
N CYS A 64 3.33 -9.06 1.66
CA CYS A 64 3.10 -7.62 1.76
C CYS A 64 1.79 -7.18 1.08
N VAL A 65 1.35 -7.88 0.02
CA VAL A 65 0.06 -7.60 -0.62
C VAL A 65 -1.09 -7.91 0.33
N THR A 66 -1.02 -9.03 1.06
CA THR A 66 -2.01 -9.37 2.10
C THR A 66 -2.07 -8.30 3.18
N TRP A 67 -0.91 -7.82 3.64
CA TRP A 67 -0.83 -6.75 4.63
C TRP A 67 -1.47 -5.45 4.12
N VAL A 68 -1.16 -5.02 2.89
CA VAL A 68 -1.74 -3.80 2.29
C VAL A 68 -3.26 -3.92 2.17
N MET A 69 -3.79 -5.07 1.71
CA MET A 69 -5.25 -5.26 1.63
C MET A 69 -5.91 -5.19 3.02
N ASN A 70 -5.30 -5.79 4.04
CA ASN A 70 -5.79 -5.70 5.42
C ASN A 70 -5.74 -4.27 5.99
N ALA A 71 -4.69 -3.50 5.64
CA ALA A 71 -4.55 -2.10 6.03
C ALA A 71 -5.64 -1.23 5.38
N ILE A 72 -5.92 -1.40 4.09
CA ILE A 72 -7.01 -0.70 3.41
C ILE A 72 -8.36 -1.07 4.03
N GLN A 73 -8.60 -2.35 4.30
CA GLN A 73 -9.83 -2.79 4.98
C GLN A 73 -10.00 -2.12 6.35
N ARG A 74 -8.91 -1.94 7.11
CA ARG A 74 -8.92 -1.23 8.39
C ARG A 74 -9.29 0.24 8.20
N LEU A 75 -8.73 0.91 7.21
CA LEU A 75 -9.10 2.30 6.87
C LEU A 75 -10.59 2.41 6.49
N GLN A 76 -11.11 1.47 5.71
CA GLN A 76 -12.54 1.41 5.34
C GLN A 76 -13.43 1.23 6.58
N ARG A 77 -13.08 0.31 7.49
CA ARG A 77 -13.83 0.10 8.74
C ARG A 77 -13.84 1.31 9.68
N GLN A 78 -12.80 2.16 9.63
CA GLN A 78 -12.77 3.43 10.35
C GLN A 78 -13.53 4.55 9.64
N GLY A 79 -13.99 4.33 8.41
CA GLY A 79 -14.62 5.36 7.57
C GLY A 79 -13.63 6.41 7.07
N TRP A 80 -12.32 6.13 7.07
CA TRP A 80 -11.29 7.06 6.58
C TRP A 80 -11.03 6.94 5.09
N VAL A 81 -11.45 5.81 4.51
CA VAL A 81 -11.41 5.53 3.07
C VAL A 81 -12.80 5.00 2.69
N ARG A 82 -13.26 5.32 1.47
CA ARG A 82 -14.55 4.83 0.96
C ARG A 82 -14.56 3.30 0.89
N ASP A 83 -15.73 2.72 1.11
CA ASP A 83 -15.92 1.28 0.95
C ASP A 83 -15.98 0.91 -0.53
N PHE A 84 -14.99 0.16 -0.98
CA PHE A 84 -14.85 -0.37 -2.33
C PHE A 84 -14.36 -1.81 -2.26
N GLU A 85 -14.67 -2.61 -3.29
CA GLU A 85 -14.29 -4.02 -3.32
C GLU A 85 -12.76 -4.15 -3.51
N LEU A 86 -12.08 -4.70 -2.48
CA LEU A 86 -10.62 -4.81 -2.40
C LEU A 86 -9.99 -5.69 -3.48
N ARG A 87 -10.70 -6.69 -3.98
CA ARG A 87 -10.28 -7.58 -5.07
C ARG A 87 -10.17 -6.81 -6.38
N TYR A 88 -11.17 -5.99 -6.71
CA TYR A 88 -11.11 -5.14 -7.91
C TYR A 88 -10.01 -4.08 -7.78
N PHE A 89 -9.84 -3.51 -6.59
CA PHE A 89 -8.74 -2.59 -6.34
C PHE A 89 -7.37 -3.26 -6.50
N LYS A 90 -7.21 -4.49 -5.99
CA LYS A 90 -5.97 -5.25 -6.16
C LYS A 90 -5.64 -5.49 -7.63
N ASP A 91 -6.63 -5.91 -8.41
CA ASP A 91 -6.44 -6.18 -9.84
C ASP A 91 -6.11 -4.88 -10.61
N PHE A 92 -6.78 -3.78 -10.26
CA PHE A 92 -6.46 -2.44 -10.77
C PHE A 92 -5.01 -2.02 -10.45
N ALA A 93 -4.59 -2.16 -9.19
CA ALA A 93 -3.26 -1.77 -8.75
C ALA A 93 -2.16 -2.59 -9.45
N LEU A 94 -2.39 -3.88 -9.69
CA LEU A 94 -1.48 -4.73 -10.46
C LEU A 94 -1.41 -4.28 -11.93
N SER A 95 -2.55 -3.99 -12.56
CA SER A 95 -2.57 -3.45 -13.92
C SER A 95 -1.83 -2.12 -14.04
N CYS A 96 -1.94 -1.23 -13.04
CA CYS A 96 -1.17 0.00 -13.00
C CYS A 96 0.33 -0.28 -12.91
N ALA A 97 0.75 -1.21 -12.04
CA ALA A 97 2.15 -1.57 -11.90
C ALA A 97 2.75 -2.12 -13.21
N ASP A 98 2.02 -3.00 -13.91
CA ASP A 98 2.45 -3.56 -15.20
C ASP A 98 2.62 -2.47 -16.26
N GLN A 99 1.65 -1.54 -16.36
CA GLN A 99 1.73 -0.41 -17.28
C GLN A 99 2.90 0.54 -16.97
N TRP A 100 3.25 0.71 -15.69
CA TRP A 100 4.33 1.61 -15.28
C TRP A 100 5.71 0.98 -15.48
N ILE A 101 5.84 -0.34 -15.32
CA ILE A 101 7.09 -1.07 -15.61
C ILE A 101 7.45 -0.98 -17.10
N GLY A 102 6.45 -1.01 -17.99
CA GLY A 102 6.67 -0.98 -19.44
C GLY A 102 7.04 0.41 -20.02
N GLN A 103 7.04 1.47 -19.21
CA GLN A 103 7.27 2.84 -19.70
C GLN A 103 8.66 3.37 -19.32
N PRO A 104 9.23 4.31 -20.11
CA PRO A 104 10.46 5.00 -19.75
C PRO A 104 10.33 5.61 -18.36
N ARG A 105 11.36 5.43 -17.52
CA ARG A 105 11.35 5.98 -16.16
C ARG A 105 11.31 7.52 -16.21
N SER A 106 10.19 8.09 -15.80
CA SER A 106 10.12 9.49 -15.39
C SER A 106 10.86 9.67 -14.05
N ARG A 107 11.38 10.88 -13.79
CA ARG A 107 11.92 11.25 -12.48
C ARG A 107 10.82 11.37 -11.42
N GLU A 108 9.59 11.64 -11.85
CA GLU A 108 8.45 11.78 -10.95
C GLU A 108 7.59 10.50 -10.96
N PRO A 109 7.22 9.97 -9.77
CA PRO A 109 6.27 8.87 -9.67
C PRO A 109 4.91 9.31 -10.22
N LYS A 110 4.31 8.46 -11.04
CA LYS A 110 2.92 8.67 -11.51
C LYS A 110 1.97 8.70 -10.32
N VAL A 111 0.98 9.58 -10.37
CA VAL A 111 -0.06 9.68 -9.35
C VAL A 111 -1.41 9.56 -10.05
N ILE A 112 -2.24 8.63 -9.56
CA ILE A 112 -3.61 8.45 -10.04
C ILE A 112 -4.55 8.31 -8.85
N GLU A 113 -5.81 8.66 -9.03
CA GLU A 113 -6.88 8.42 -8.05
C GLU A 113 -7.63 7.14 -8.41
N TYR A 114 -7.94 6.32 -7.41
CA TYR A 114 -8.83 5.18 -7.57
C TYR A 114 -10.27 5.64 -7.41
N ASN A 115 -10.95 5.80 -8.55
CA ASN A 115 -12.37 6.14 -8.62
C ASN A 115 -13.17 4.84 -8.78
N SER A 116 -13.67 4.30 -7.67
CA SER A 116 -14.61 3.18 -7.62
C SER A 116 -16.05 3.63 -7.78
#